data_AF-A0A524FFM2-F1
#
_entry.id   AF-A0A524FFM2-F1
#
_cell.length_a   1.000
_cell.length_b   1.000
_cell.length_c   1.000
_cell.angle_alpha   90.00
_cell.angle_beta   90.00
_cell.angle_gamma   90.00
#
_symmetry.space_group_name_H-M   'P 1'
#
loop_
_entity.id
_entity.type
_entity.pdbx_description
1 polymer ?
#
loop_
_entity_poly.entity_id
_entity_poly.type
_entity_poly.pdbx_seq_one_letter_code
_entity_poly.pdbx_strand_id
1 'polypeptide(L)'
;MTKKEISELIIELFGNEKFQKALEFPNNKVNFILVRDFPLKLRILIIDNDREFHLIIDEEKKEIFHDCPTFLIKNDQKEKICPHIIKILLMLDSDISRNLILALDQYDLSSEDFNSQKKSKNFLILAQSCFQSRNQIEGLNYLNKVIMNQRDCGSIIKRYLITALENGLFIEFFEFLKQGYENELRDSLIIYNDYIQKGIKEFIDAISLYSFLNLLRIMESIDVFLDYYEFQDIKFLNDLIIILRKLLNSEDFNEKYFAFFFIKKNFEKIKKFNPKIELILPQDLLLDFQNKVLQYFLDQIENFSSLEKLRLIKKQMQVFEIPKELYKSQYLRYKQEIKELERKVYLKKFAYLKLLMEKHSVKKTKVDFRKQRNTYVITHDKENFQNPAYKYIISHIGFQGVNDSKIKSSEIGINYLIIKELFTDDFTNFPDVFYYNTQFWGDHNEYEINEIDGYSLMSKVINYNYDMDQISLDTDKVFLVEWDLANKPRQGSIVNAYGSQIIIPDQNNPLFHDLKP
;
A
#
# COMPACT_ATOMS: atom_id res chain seq x y z
N MET A 1 25.49 -47.84 12.90
CA MET A 1 25.11 -47.44 11.53
C MET A 1 26.12 -46.44 10.97
N THR A 2 26.42 -46.50 9.68
CA THR A 2 27.38 -45.58 9.05
C THR A 2 26.66 -44.32 8.53
N LYS A 3 27.34 -43.16 8.47
CA LYS A 3 26.79 -41.91 7.90
C LYS A 3 26.22 -42.06 6.48
N LYS A 4 26.63 -43.11 5.77
CA LYS A 4 26.15 -43.48 4.43
C LYS A 4 24.68 -43.91 4.44
N GLU A 5 24.24 -44.64 5.45
CA GLU A 5 22.86 -45.16 5.57
C GLU A 5 21.84 -44.02 5.85
N ILE A 6 22.23 -42.99 6.61
CA ILE A 6 21.38 -41.80 6.83
C ILE A 6 21.25 -40.96 5.57
N SER A 7 22.34 -40.84 4.82
CA SER A 7 22.34 -40.08 3.56
C SER A 7 21.38 -40.71 2.54
N GLU A 8 21.40 -42.04 2.43
CA GLU A 8 20.48 -42.80 1.58
C GLU A 8 19.01 -42.62 2.03
N LEU A 9 18.73 -42.70 3.34
CA LEU A 9 17.39 -42.51 3.90
C LEU A 9 16.83 -41.09 3.66
N ILE A 10 17.68 -40.07 3.77
CA ILE A 10 17.30 -38.67 3.50
C ILE A 10 16.98 -38.47 2.01
N ILE A 11 17.78 -39.05 1.10
CA ILE A 11 17.55 -38.96 -0.34
C ILE A 11 16.22 -39.63 -0.72
N GLU A 12 15.92 -40.79 -0.14
CA GLU A 12 14.67 -41.52 -0.37
C GLU A 12 13.44 -40.72 0.08
N LEU A 13 13.49 -40.08 1.25
CA LEU A 13 12.34 -39.39 1.84
C LEU A 13 12.14 -37.94 1.36
N PHE A 14 13.22 -37.20 1.10
CA PHE A 14 13.17 -35.76 0.83
C PHE A 14 13.71 -35.37 -0.55
N GLY A 15 14.25 -36.33 -1.31
CA GLY A 15 14.79 -36.13 -2.65
C GLY A 15 16.24 -35.63 -2.68
N ASN A 16 16.94 -35.97 -3.77
CA ASN A 16 18.36 -35.66 -3.95
C ASN A 16 18.65 -34.15 -4.01
N GLU A 17 17.74 -33.34 -4.59
CA GLU A 17 17.95 -31.89 -4.72
C GLU A 17 18.08 -31.20 -3.36
N LYS A 18 17.18 -31.51 -2.41
CA LYS A 18 17.23 -30.95 -1.05
C LYS A 18 18.47 -31.42 -0.28
N PHE A 19 18.87 -32.67 -0.50
CA PHE A 19 20.08 -33.24 0.09
C PHE A 19 21.35 -32.52 -0.38
N GLN A 20 21.50 -32.27 -1.69
CA GLN A 20 22.66 -31.53 -2.22
C GLN A 20 22.73 -30.10 -1.66
N LYS A 21 21.59 -29.39 -1.63
CA LYS A 21 21.51 -28.04 -1.02
C LYS A 21 21.92 -28.04 0.46
N ALA A 22 21.59 -29.10 1.20
CA ALA A 22 22.00 -29.23 2.59
C ALA A 22 23.51 -29.50 2.74
N LEU A 23 24.12 -30.30 1.85
CA LEU A 23 25.57 -30.53 1.84
C LEU A 23 26.35 -29.25 1.56
N GLU A 24 25.89 -28.44 0.60
CA GLU A 24 26.49 -27.15 0.24
C GLU A 24 26.36 -26.10 1.36
N PHE A 25 25.41 -26.27 2.29
CA PHE A 25 25.24 -25.34 3.41
C PHE A 25 26.45 -25.41 4.38
N PRO A 26 27.08 -24.28 4.74
CA PRO A 26 28.28 -24.29 5.58
C PRO A 26 28.01 -24.71 7.03
N ASN A 27 28.83 -25.61 7.60
CA ASN A 27 28.69 -26.05 9.00
C ASN A 27 28.91 -24.90 10.01
N ASN A 28 29.80 -23.97 9.71
CA ASN A 28 30.12 -22.81 10.57
C ASN A 28 28.96 -21.79 10.66
N LYS A 29 27.91 -21.98 9.86
CA LYS A 29 26.67 -21.19 9.94
C LYS A 29 25.60 -21.85 10.82
N VAL A 30 25.90 -23.00 11.45
CA VAL A 30 25.00 -23.73 12.35
C VAL A 30 25.60 -23.75 13.76
N ASN A 31 24.94 -23.08 14.70
CA ASN A 31 25.37 -22.96 16.09
C ASN A 31 24.40 -23.72 17.00
N PHE A 32 24.87 -24.82 17.61
CA PHE A 32 24.11 -25.54 18.62
C PHE A 32 24.18 -24.78 19.96
N ILE A 33 23.04 -24.25 20.40
CA ILE A 33 22.90 -23.51 21.66
C ILE A 33 22.61 -24.48 22.82
N LEU A 34 21.82 -25.52 22.55
CA LEU A 34 21.49 -26.56 23.52
C LEU A 34 21.40 -27.91 22.82
N VAL A 35 22.03 -28.92 23.40
CA VAL A 35 21.91 -30.33 23.01
C VAL A 35 21.65 -31.14 24.27
N ARG A 36 20.49 -31.78 24.35
CA ARG A 36 20.14 -32.75 25.40
C ARG A 36 19.60 -34.00 24.71
N ASP A 37 20.15 -35.16 25.03
CA ASP A 37 19.87 -36.37 24.26
C ASP A 37 18.65 -37.18 24.77
N PHE A 38 18.27 -37.02 26.04
CA PHE A 38 17.10 -37.72 26.60
C PHE A 38 16.33 -36.91 27.67
N PRO A 39 15.04 -36.63 27.44
CA PRO A 39 14.39 -36.59 26.13
C PRO A 39 15.09 -35.59 25.21
N LEU A 40 15.06 -35.86 23.90
CA LEU A 40 15.80 -35.09 22.93
C LEU A 40 15.32 -33.63 22.89
N LYS A 41 16.22 -32.70 23.17
CA LYS A 41 15.98 -31.27 23.06
C LYS A 41 17.17 -30.57 22.43
N LEU A 42 16.95 -30.07 21.22
CA LEU A 42 17.93 -29.31 20.45
C LEU A 42 17.46 -27.87 20.33
N ARG A 43 18.38 -26.92 20.55
CA ARG A 43 18.18 -25.51 20.16
C ARG A 43 19.36 -25.09 19.32
N ILE A 44 19.07 -24.62 18.12
CA ILE A 44 20.05 -24.35 17.09
C ILE A 44 19.75 -22.97 16.51
N LEU A 45 20.80 -22.20 16.28
CA LEU A 45 20.74 -20.94 15.55
C LEU A 45 21.50 -21.11 14.24
N ILE A 46 20.83 -20.78 13.14
CA ILE A 46 21.29 -20.97 11.78
C ILE A 46 21.39 -19.59 11.14
N ILE A 47 22.54 -19.25 10.58
CA ILE A 47 22.75 -17.97 9.90
C ILE A 47 22.70 -18.21 8.40
N ASP A 48 21.73 -17.65 7.68
CA ASP A 48 21.62 -17.81 6.23
C ASP A 48 21.19 -16.49 5.57
N ASN A 49 21.90 -16.08 4.51
CA ASN A 49 21.75 -14.77 3.84
C ASN A 49 21.66 -13.58 4.81
N ASP A 50 22.60 -13.50 5.77
CA ASP A 50 22.66 -12.46 6.81
C ASP A 50 21.41 -12.35 7.69
N ARG A 51 20.60 -13.41 7.73
CA ARG A 51 19.44 -13.56 8.60
C ARG A 51 19.65 -14.71 9.58
N GLU A 52 19.22 -14.49 10.81
CA GLU A 52 19.22 -15.50 11.86
C GLU A 52 17.91 -16.31 11.82
N PHE A 53 18.05 -17.62 11.88
CA PHE A 53 16.97 -18.59 11.94
C PHE A 53 17.13 -19.45 13.20
N HIS A 54 16.06 -19.57 13.97
CA HIS A 54 15.96 -20.46 15.11
C HIS A 54 15.35 -21.80 14.71
N LEU A 55 15.96 -22.88 15.19
CA LEU A 55 15.42 -24.22 15.09
C LEU A 55 15.42 -24.90 16.46
N ILE A 56 14.28 -25.45 16.83
CA ILE A 56 14.10 -26.18 18.09
C ILE A 56 13.48 -27.53 17.77
N ILE A 57 14.09 -28.60 18.29
CA ILE A 57 13.50 -29.94 18.28
C ILE A 57 13.25 -30.30 19.73
N ASP A 58 11.99 -30.57 20.10
CA ASP A 58 11.56 -30.86 21.47
C ASP A 58 10.72 -32.14 21.48
N GLU A 59 11.35 -33.25 21.89
CA GLU A 59 10.72 -34.56 21.91
C GLU A 59 9.62 -34.69 22.96
N GLU A 60 9.74 -34.02 24.12
CA GLU A 60 8.70 -34.03 25.16
C GLU A 60 7.41 -33.40 24.65
N LYS A 61 7.54 -32.31 23.87
CA LYS A 61 6.42 -31.60 23.28
C LYS A 61 5.98 -32.15 21.94
N LYS A 62 6.73 -33.09 21.36
CA LYS A 62 6.58 -33.55 19.98
C LYS A 62 6.51 -32.38 19.00
N GLU A 63 7.41 -31.40 19.15
CA GLU A 63 7.43 -30.18 18.33
C GLU A 63 8.80 -30.00 17.64
N ILE A 64 8.77 -29.66 16.35
CA ILE A 64 9.93 -29.15 15.61
C ILE A 64 9.58 -27.73 15.14
N PHE A 65 10.15 -26.74 15.80
CA PHE A 65 10.01 -25.34 15.45
C PHE A 65 11.14 -24.89 14.52
N HIS A 66 10.82 -24.21 13.42
CA HIS A 66 11.79 -23.53 12.58
C HIS A 66 11.21 -22.31 11.85
N ASP A 67 11.89 -21.17 11.93
CA ASP A 67 11.49 -19.86 11.37
C ASP A 67 11.96 -19.61 9.91
N CYS A 68 12.34 -20.66 9.19
CA CYS A 68 12.72 -20.61 7.77
C CYS A 68 11.51 -20.39 6.84
N PRO A 69 11.63 -19.60 5.75
CA PRO A 69 10.52 -19.36 4.80
C PRO A 69 9.92 -20.63 4.19
N THR A 70 10.69 -21.71 4.10
CA THR A 70 10.22 -23.01 3.59
C THR A 70 9.11 -23.60 4.47
N PHE A 71 9.16 -23.35 5.79
CA PHE A 71 8.11 -23.73 6.74
C PHE A 71 6.82 -22.89 6.57
N LEU A 72 6.92 -21.72 5.94
CA LEU A 72 5.83 -20.77 5.75
C LEU A 72 5.04 -21.03 4.45
N ILE A 73 5.71 -21.43 3.37
CA ILE A 73 5.14 -21.44 2.01
C ILE A 73 4.51 -22.80 1.64
N LYS A 74 5.01 -23.89 2.23
CA LYS A 74 4.67 -25.25 1.80
C LYS A 74 3.63 -25.90 2.72
N ASN A 75 2.60 -26.50 2.13
CA ASN A 75 1.47 -27.08 2.86
C ASN A 75 1.74 -28.51 3.35
N ASP A 76 2.53 -29.30 2.60
CA ASP A 76 2.83 -30.70 2.93
C ASP A 76 4.01 -30.82 3.93
N GLN A 77 3.89 -31.74 4.89
CA GLN A 77 4.87 -31.99 5.97
C GLN A 77 6.24 -32.37 5.39
N LYS A 78 6.27 -33.19 4.33
CA LYS A 78 7.52 -33.57 3.63
C LYS A 78 8.14 -32.41 2.86
N GLU A 79 7.31 -31.49 2.37
CA GLU A 79 7.78 -30.31 1.65
C GLU A 79 8.36 -29.24 2.60
N LYS A 80 7.85 -29.15 3.84
CA LYS A 80 8.34 -28.24 4.90
C LYS A 80 9.74 -28.57 5.38
N ILE A 81 10.18 -29.83 5.29
CA ILE A 81 11.56 -30.21 5.61
C ILE A 81 12.52 -29.49 4.67
N CYS A 82 13.19 -28.48 5.20
CA CYS A 82 14.08 -27.59 4.47
C CYS A 82 15.53 -28.11 4.51
N PRO A 83 16.41 -27.58 3.64
CA PRO A 83 17.83 -27.95 3.64
C PRO A 83 18.52 -27.76 5.00
N HIS A 84 18.07 -26.79 5.82
CA HIS A 84 18.64 -26.54 7.15
C HIS A 84 18.38 -27.70 8.13
N ILE A 85 17.18 -28.31 8.10
CA ILE A 85 16.87 -29.48 8.93
C ILE A 85 17.67 -30.69 8.49
N ILE A 86 17.75 -30.91 7.18
CA ILE A 86 18.55 -32.00 6.61
C ILE A 86 20.02 -31.82 7.04
N LYS A 87 20.52 -30.58 7.00
CA LYS A 87 21.88 -30.27 7.46
C LYS A 87 22.09 -30.62 8.93
N ILE A 88 21.13 -30.29 9.80
CA ILE A 88 21.18 -30.65 11.21
C ILE A 88 21.16 -32.17 11.39
N LEU A 89 20.32 -32.91 10.67
CA LEU A 89 20.29 -34.39 10.71
C LEU A 89 21.62 -35.01 10.26
N LEU A 90 22.35 -34.37 9.35
CA LEU A 90 23.69 -34.80 8.94
C LEU A 90 24.80 -34.45 9.95
N MET A 91 24.55 -33.50 10.84
CA MET A 91 25.48 -33.06 11.88
C MET A 91 25.28 -33.79 13.22
N LEU A 92 24.08 -34.31 13.49
CA LEU A 92 23.75 -35.10 14.67
C LEU A 92 24.32 -36.52 14.61
N ASP A 93 24.37 -37.19 15.77
CA ASP A 93 24.76 -38.59 15.87
C ASP A 93 23.79 -39.50 15.12
N SER A 94 24.34 -40.55 14.50
CA SER A 94 23.61 -41.36 13.55
C SER A 94 22.33 -41.98 14.10
N ASP A 95 22.35 -42.38 15.38
CA ASP A 95 21.20 -42.99 16.03
C ASP A 95 20.11 -41.96 16.36
N ILE A 96 20.49 -40.74 16.76
CA ILE A 96 19.57 -39.62 17.02
C ILE A 96 18.91 -39.18 15.71
N SER A 97 19.68 -38.99 14.65
CA SER A 97 19.16 -38.59 13.33
C SER A 97 18.19 -39.60 12.78
N ARG A 98 18.50 -40.91 12.89
CA ARG A 98 17.59 -41.97 12.45
C ARG A 98 16.28 -41.95 13.22
N ASN A 99 16.35 -41.88 14.55
CA ASN A 99 15.15 -41.88 15.39
C ASN A 99 14.27 -40.66 15.09
N LEU A 100 14.88 -39.50 14.87
CA LEU A 100 14.16 -38.31 14.42
C LEU A 100 13.49 -38.54 13.07
N ILE A 101 14.23 -38.99 12.05
CA ILE A 101 13.71 -39.20 10.69
C ILE A 101 12.52 -40.16 10.69
N LEU A 102 12.62 -41.29 11.40
CA LEU A 102 11.56 -42.29 11.47
C LEU A 102 10.34 -41.81 12.27
N ALA A 103 10.53 -40.87 13.20
CA ALA A 103 9.45 -40.32 14.01
C ALA A 103 8.97 -38.95 13.51
N LEU A 104 9.45 -38.42 12.39
CA LEU A 104 9.14 -37.07 11.91
C LEU A 104 7.63 -36.82 11.78
N ASP A 105 6.87 -37.81 11.33
CA ASP A 105 5.41 -37.73 11.17
C ASP A 105 4.69 -37.58 12.53
N GLN A 106 5.36 -37.87 13.64
CA GLN A 106 4.85 -37.71 15.00
C GLN A 106 5.14 -36.33 15.61
N TYR A 107 5.88 -35.46 14.91
CA TYR A 107 6.19 -34.11 15.37
C TYR A 107 5.34 -33.06 14.67
N ASP A 108 4.81 -32.11 15.46
CA ASP A 108 4.20 -30.89 14.94
C ASP A 108 5.29 -29.93 14.45
N LEU A 109 5.24 -29.57 13.16
CA LEU A 109 6.16 -28.61 12.54
C LEU A 109 5.63 -27.17 12.69
N SER A 110 6.29 -26.34 13.51
CA SER A 110 5.90 -24.95 13.82
C SER A 110 6.94 -23.92 13.38
N SER A 111 6.61 -22.62 13.34
CA SER A 111 7.47 -21.54 12.83
C SER A 111 7.15 -20.19 13.49
N GLU A 112 8.07 -19.22 13.49
CA GLU A 112 7.82 -17.84 13.97
C GLU A 112 6.89 -17.07 13.00
N ASP A 113 5.59 -17.39 13.12
CA ASP A 113 4.57 -16.43 13.48
C ASP A 113 4.00 -15.49 12.39
N PHE A 114 3.30 -16.11 11.42
CA PHE A 114 2.03 -15.58 10.86
C PHE A 114 0.79 -16.39 11.30
N ASN A 115 0.94 -17.68 11.65
CA ASN A 115 -0.17 -18.58 11.99
C ASN A 115 -0.37 -18.87 13.49
N SER A 116 0.29 -18.17 14.43
CA SER A 116 0.01 -18.49 15.84
C SER A 116 -1.42 -18.09 16.20
N GLN A 117 -2.15 -19.05 16.78
CA GLN A 117 -3.45 -18.78 17.38
C GLN A 117 -3.39 -17.63 18.40
N LYS A 118 -2.22 -17.36 19.01
CA LYS A 118 -1.98 -16.22 19.91
C LYS A 118 -2.04 -14.87 19.19
N LYS A 119 -1.36 -14.68 18.06
CA LYS A 119 -1.45 -13.43 17.28
C LYS A 119 -2.87 -13.20 16.75
N SER A 120 -3.51 -14.24 16.26
CA SER A 120 -4.92 -14.16 15.82
C SER A 120 -5.85 -13.74 16.96
N LYS A 121 -5.69 -14.31 18.16
CA LYS A 121 -6.44 -13.89 19.36
C LYS A 121 -6.17 -12.43 19.72
N ASN A 122 -4.91 -11.98 19.64
CA ASN A 122 -4.57 -10.58 19.91
C ASN A 122 -5.22 -9.64 18.90
N PHE A 123 -5.19 -9.95 17.60
CA PHE A 123 -5.86 -9.13 16.58
C PHE A 123 -7.38 -9.13 16.76
N LEU A 124 -8.00 -10.23 17.18
CA LEU A 124 -9.43 -10.24 17.51
C LEU A 124 -9.76 -9.33 18.70
N ILE A 125 -8.93 -9.33 19.75
CA ILE A 125 -9.09 -8.44 20.90
C ILE A 125 -8.91 -6.97 20.47
N LEU A 126 -7.88 -6.68 19.66
CA LEU A 126 -7.64 -5.33 19.12
C LEU A 126 -8.81 -4.86 18.25
N ALA A 127 -9.33 -5.74 17.37
CA ALA A 127 -10.50 -5.44 16.56
C ALA A 127 -11.71 -5.08 17.43
N GLN A 128 -11.98 -5.86 18.48
CA GLN A 128 -13.08 -5.60 19.40
C GLN A 128 -12.92 -4.28 20.16
N SER A 129 -11.71 -3.95 20.60
CA SER A 129 -11.39 -2.65 21.22
C SER A 129 -11.63 -1.48 20.25
N CYS A 130 -11.24 -1.64 18.97
CA CYS A 130 -11.49 -0.64 17.93
C CYS A 130 -12.99 -0.43 17.70
N PHE A 131 -13.78 -1.51 17.60
CA PHE A 131 -15.23 -1.40 17.45
C PHE A 131 -15.90 -0.74 18.66
N GLN A 132 -15.45 -1.04 19.88
CA GLN A 132 -15.94 -0.40 21.11
C GLN A 132 -15.62 1.10 21.15
N SER A 133 -14.47 1.51 20.62
CA SER A 133 -14.05 2.91 20.48
C SER A 133 -14.59 3.61 19.22
N ARG A 134 -15.53 2.98 18.50
CA ARG A 134 -16.12 3.46 17.24
C ARG A 134 -15.13 3.65 16.08
N ASN A 135 -13.93 3.08 16.18
CA ASN A 135 -12.96 3.04 15.09
C ASN A 135 -13.18 1.80 14.22
N GLN A 136 -14.21 1.87 13.37
CA GLN A 136 -14.66 0.72 12.57
C GLN A 136 -13.62 0.27 11.53
N ILE A 137 -12.97 1.22 10.85
CA ILE A 137 -11.98 0.93 9.80
C ILE A 137 -10.79 0.16 10.37
N GLU A 138 -10.22 0.64 11.48
CA GLU A 138 -9.08 -0.05 12.09
C GLU A 138 -9.48 -1.42 12.67
N GLY A 139 -10.72 -1.52 13.19
CA GLY A 139 -11.29 -2.80 13.60
C GLY A 139 -11.37 -3.81 12.45
N LEU A 140 -11.86 -3.38 11.28
CA LEU A 140 -11.89 -4.18 10.05
C LEU A 140 -10.46 -4.57 9.61
N ASN A 141 -9.50 -3.65 9.64
CA ASN A 141 -8.10 -3.95 9.32
C ASN A 141 -7.52 -5.07 10.19
N TYR A 142 -7.83 -5.08 11.49
CA TYR A 142 -7.42 -6.17 12.38
C TYR A 142 -8.15 -7.48 12.08
N LEU A 143 -9.46 -7.44 11.77
CA LEU A 143 -10.18 -8.65 11.34
C LEU A 143 -9.59 -9.24 10.05
N ASN A 144 -9.25 -8.41 9.06
CA ASN A 144 -8.64 -8.86 7.82
C ASN A 144 -7.31 -9.58 8.08
N LYS A 145 -6.48 -9.03 8.99
CA LYS A 145 -5.23 -9.69 9.44
C LYS A 145 -5.49 -11.05 10.09
N VAL A 146 -6.63 -11.28 10.73
CA VAL A 146 -6.97 -12.60 11.29
C VAL A 146 -7.38 -13.56 10.18
N ILE A 147 -8.23 -13.11 9.27
CA ILE A 147 -8.78 -13.91 8.16
C ILE A 147 -7.65 -14.47 7.29
N MET A 148 -6.65 -13.64 6.94
CA MET A 148 -5.52 -14.05 6.11
C MET A 148 -4.59 -15.08 6.78
N ASN A 149 -4.72 -15.31 8.09
CA ASN A 149 -3.84 -16.18 8.89
C ASN A 149 -4.53 -17.46 9.40
N GLN A 150 -5.78 -17.75 9.01
CA GLN A 150 -6.55 -18.89 9.54
C GLN A 150 -7.32 -19.66 8.46
N ARG A 151 -7.24 -21.01 8.52
CA ARG A 151 -7.99 -21.93 7.64
C ARG A 151 -9.51 -21.92 7.87
N ASP A 152 -9.97 -21.73 9.11
CA ASP A 152 -11.39 -21.73 9.49
C ASP A 152 -11.86 -20.35 9.95
N CYS A 153 -11.99 -19.42 9.01
CA CYS A 153 -12.30 -18.01 9.29
C CYS A 153 -13.74 -17.60 8.96
N GLY A 154 -14.64 -18.53 8.63
CA GLY A 154 -16.00 -18.22 8.16
C GLY A 154 -16.78 -17.27 9.07
N SER A 155 -16.79 -17.51 10.38
CA SER A 155 -17.49 -16.62 11.34
C SER A 155 -16.89 -15.21 11.39
N ILE A 156 -15.58 -15.08 11.15
CA ILE A 156 -14.84 -13.82 11.13
C ILE A 156 -15.11 -13.07 9.82
N ILE A 157 -15.13 -13.77 8.69
CA ILE A 157 -15.55 -13.23 7.38
C ILE A 157 -16.97 -12.67 7.48
N LYS A 158 -17.92 -13.45 8.02
CA LYS A 158 -19.30 -12.98 8.21
C LYS A 158 -19.36 -11.71 9.05
N ARG A 159 -18.61 -11.68 10.17
CA ARG A 159 -18.53 -10.49 11.03
C ARG A 159 -17.94 -9.29 10.29
N TYR A 160 -16.90 -9.48 9.49
CA TYR A 160 -16.31 -8.43 8.66
C TYR A 160 -17.36 -7.83 7.72
N LEU A 161 -18.02 -8.68 6.92
CA LEU A 161 -19.02 -8.25 5.94
C LEU A 161 -20.19 -7.52 6.60
N ILE A 162 -20.75 -8.05 7.69
CA ILE A 162 -21.84 -7.39 8.43
C ILE A 162 -21.40 -6.02 8.95
N THR A 163 -20.24 -5.95 9.60
CA THR A 163 -19.77 -4.70 10.21
C THR A 163 -19.52 -3.64 9.14
N ALA A 164 -18.93 -4.02 8.00
CA ALA A 164 -18.71 -3.11 6.90
C ALA A 164 -20.04 -2.57 6.31
N LEU A 165 -21.04 -3.44 6.11
CA LEU A 165 -22.36 -3.04 5.59
C LEU A 165 -23.12 -2.14 6.56
N GLU A 166 -23.23 -2.52 7.83
CA GLU A 166 -23.96 -1.75 8.85
C GLU A 166 -23.41 -0.33 9.05
N ASN A 167 -22.13 -0.10 8.71
CA ASN A 167 -21.47 1.19 8.82
C ASN A 167 -21.27 1.91 7.46
N GLY A 168 -21.78 1.36 6.34
CA GLY A 168 -21.63 1.97 5.01
C GLY A 168 -20.17 2.06 4.51
N LEU A 169 -19.31 1.13 4.94
CA LEU A 169 -17.87 1.12 4.65
C LEU A 169 -17.58 0.38 3.34
N PHE A 170 -18.05 0.92 2.21
CA PHE A 170 -17.97 0.23 0.91
C PHE A 170 -16.54 0.16 0.34
N ILE A 171 -15.64 1.07 0.68
CA ILE A 171 -14.23 0.99 0.26
C ILE A 171 -13.61 -0.28 0.85
N GLU A 172 -13.70 -0.43 2.17
CA GLU A 172 -13.19 -1.57 2.92
C GLU A 172 -13.89 -2.86 2.50
N PHE A 173 -15.22 -2.82 2.29
CA PHE A 173 -16.01 -3.96 1.84
C PHE A 173 -15.51 -4.54 0.52
N PHE A 174 -15.39 -3.70 -0.53
CA PHE A 174 -14.97 -4.19 -1.85
C PHE A 174 -13.47 -4.48 -1.91
N GLU A 175 -12.63 -3.75 -1.17
CA GLU A 175 -11.21 -4.09 -1.07
C GLU A 175 -11.00 -5.45 -0.42
N PHE A 176 -11.75 -5.77 0.63
CA PHE A 176 -11.73 -7.10 1.25
C PHE A 176 -12.17 -8.20 0.29
N LEU A 177 -13.26 -7.99 -0.46
CA LEU A 177 -13.70 -8.96 -1.46
C LEU A 177 -12.63 -9.17 -2.54
N LYS A 178 -12.07 -8.09 -3.09
CA LYS A 178 -10.96 -8.17 -4.04
C LYS A 178 -9.83 -9.04 -3.48
N GLN A 179 -9.33 -8.71 -2.29
CA GLN A 179 -8.22 -9.45 -1.68
C GLN A 179 -8.57 -10.91 -1.42
N GLY A 180 -9.80 -11.22 -1.00
CA GLY A 180 -10.22 -12.59 -0.71
C GLY A 180 -10.37 -13.45 -1.97
N TYR A 181 -10.88 -12.90 -3.07
CA TYR A 181 -10.94 -13.63 -4.35
C TYR A 181 -9.56 -13.78 -5.02
N GLU A 182 -8.62 -12.87 -4.78
CA GLU A 182 -7.24 -12.99 -5.22
C GLU A 182 -6.43 -14.03 -4.41
N ASN A 183 -6.75 -14.27 -3.13
CA ASN A 183 -5.90 -15.03 -2.18
C ASN A 183 -6.55 -16.31 -1.59
N GLU A 184 -6.99 -17.27 -2.40
CA GLU A 184 -7.48 -18.60 -1.99
C GLU A 184 -8.73 -18.63 -1.06
N LEU A 185 -9.34 -17.50 -0.69
CA LEU A 185 -10.57 -17.45 0.13
C LEU A 185 -11.86 -17.59 -0.69
N ARG A 186 -11.74 -17.82 -2.00
CA ARG A 186 -12.86 -17.90 -2.95
C ARG A 186 -13.96 -18.86 -2.47
N ASP A 187 -13.60 -20.08 -2.09
CA ASP A 187 -14.56 -21.11 -1.68
C ASP A 187 -15.30 -20.73 -0.39
N SER A 188 -14.61 -20.02 0.52
CA SER A 188 -15.21 -19.51 1.75
C SER A 188 -16.15 -18.33 1.52
N LEU A 189 -15.87 -17.49 0.51
CA LEU A 189 -16.67 -16.30 0.20
C LEU A 189 -17.97 -16.63 -0.55
N ILE A 190 -18.01 -17.71 -1.34
CA ILE A 190 -19.22 -18.13 -2.08
C ILE A 190 -20.42 -18.32 -1.13
N ILE A 191 -20.20 -18.80 0.09
CA ILE A 191 -21.26 -19.02 1.09
C ILE A 191 -21.93 -17.70 1.51
N TYR A 192 -21.24 -16.56 1.36
CA TYR A 192 -21.72 -15.23 1.76
C TYR A 192 -22.29 -14.41 0.60
N ASN A 193 -22.72 -15.07 -0.47
CA ASN A 193 -23.28 -14.44 -1.66
C ASN A 193 -24.38 -13.39 -1.35
N ASP A 194 -25.25 -13.67 -0.39
CA ASP A 194 -26.32 -12.75 0.02
C ASP A 194 -25.78 -11.42 0.57
N TYR A 195 -24.69 -11.46 1.34
CA TYR A 195 -24.03 -10.25 1.86
C TYR A 195 -23.35 -9.47 0.74
N ILE A 196 -22.74 -10.16 -0.23
CA ILE A 196 -22.10 -9.55 -1.39
C ILE A 196 -23.15 -8.82 -2.23
N GLN A 197 -24.27 -9.47 -2.55
CA GLN A 197 -25.37 -8.88 -3.30
C GLN A 197 -26.00 -7.69 -2.57
N LYS A 198 -26.21 -7.83 -1.26
CA LYS A 198 -26.67 -6.73 -0.41
C LYS A 198 -25.70 -5.54 -0.47
N GLY A 199 -24.40 -5.79 -0.38
CA GLY A 199 -23.36 -4.76 -0.48
C GLY A 199 -23.33 -4.04 -1.83
N ILE A 200 -23.48 -4.77 -2.93
CA ILE A 200 -23.61 -4.16 -4.27
C ILE A 200 -24.83 -3.24 -4.33
N LYS A 201 -25.98 -3.67 -3.80
CA LYS A 201 -27.21 -2.89 -3.81
C LYS A 201 -27.10 -1.62 -2.95
N GLU A 202 -26.68 -1.77 -1.69
CA GLU A 202 -26.53 -0.63 -0.78
C GLU A 202 -25.47 0.36 -1.25
N PHE A 203 -24.39 -0.14 -1.88
CA PHE A 203 -23.39 0.73 -2.50
C PHE A 203 -23.99 1.55 -3.64
N ILE A 204 -24.78 0.92 -4.52
CA ILE A 204 -25.41 1.61 -5.64
C ILE A 204 -26.30 2.76 -5.17
N ASP A 205 -27.08 2.53 -4.11
CA ASP A 205 -27.93 3.54 -3.50
C ASP A 205 -27.12 4.70 -2.87
N ALA A 206 -25.82 4.51 -2.63
CA ALA A 206 -24.92 5.49 -2.02
C ALA A 206 -23.93 6.16 -2.99
N ILE A 207 -23.92 5.82 -4.29
CA ILE A 207 -22.89 6.29 -5.25
C ILE A 207 -22.76 7.82 -5.28
N SER A 208 -23.88 8.54 -5.30
CA SER A 208 -23.91 10.01 -5.34
C SER A 208 -23.33 10.68 -4.09
N LEU A 209 -23.21 9.95 -2.97
CA LEU A 209 -22.61 10.45 -1.73
C LEU A 209 -21.08 10.40 -1.73
N TYR A 210 -20.47 9.65 -2.65
CA TYR A 210 -19.02 9.49 -2.69
C TYR A 210 -18.34 10.63 -3.45
N SER A 211 -17.15 11.02 -3.00
CA SER A 211 -16.25 11.78 -3.87
C SER A 211 -15.89 10.93 -5.09
N PHE A 212 -15.71 11.56 -6.25
CA PHE A 212 -15.37 10.82 -7.47
C PHE A 212 -14.09 9.98 -7.32
N LEU A 213 -13.10 10.45 -6.55
CA LEU A 213 -11.89 9.66 -6.26
C LEU A 213 -12.22 8.37 -5.48
N ASN A 214 -13.06 8.44 -4.45
CA ASN A 214 -13.43 7.26 -3.68
C ASN A 214 -14.29 6.30 -4.50
N LEU A 215 -15.19 6.82 -5.35
CA LEU A 215 -15.92 6.02 -6.32
C LEU A 215 -14.96 5.24 -7.24
N LEU A 216 -13.96 5.92 -7.81
CA LEU A 216 -12.96 5.28 -8.67
C LEU A 216 -12.19 4.16 -7.96
N ARG A 217 -11.84 4.35 -6.68
CA ARG A 217 -11.18 3.32 -5.85
C ARG A 217 -12.08 2.11 -5.63
N ILE A 218 -13.35 2.33 -5.29
CA ILE A 218 -14.34 1.26 -5.14
C ILE A 218 -14.51 0.50 -6.46
N MET A 219 -14.62 1.22 -7.57
CA MET A 219 -14.74 0.61 -8.90
C MET A 219 -13.52 -0.22 -9.28
N GLU A 220 -12.30 0.19 -8.93
CA GLU A 220 -11.09 -0.62 -9.14
C GLU A 220 -11.14 -1.93 -8.34
N SER A 221 -11.66 -1.90 -7.11
CA SER A 221 -11.86 -3.11 -6.31
C SER A 221 -12.95 -4.02 -6.89
N ILE A 222 -14.09 -3.44 -7.29
CA ILE A 222 -15.20 -4.16 -7.93
C ILE A 222 -14.72 -4.82 -9.23
N ASP A 223 -13.95 -4.10 -10.06
CA ASP A 223 -13.47 -4.60 -11.35
C ASP A 223 -12.71 -5.92 -11.18
N VAL A 224 -11.75 -5.95 -10.26
CA VAL A 224 -10.96 -7.15 -9.97
C VAL A 224 -11.81 -8.25 -9.33
N PHE A 225 -12.68 -7.89 -8.39
CA PHE A 225 -13.61 -8.85 -7.75
C PHE A 225 -14.49 -9.55 -8.79
N LEU A 226 -15.02 -8.81 -9.77
CA LEU A 226 -15.90 -9.34 -10.80
C LEU A 226 -15.19 -10.22 -11.84
N ASP A 227 -13.87 -10.19 -11.93
CA ASP A 227 -13.13 -11.14 -12.78
C ASP A 227 -13.32 -12.58 -12.27
N TYR A 228 -13.49 -12.79 -10.96
CA TYR A 228 -13.62 -14.11 -10.33
C TYR A 228 -15.03 -14.47 -9.87
N TYR A 229 -15.86 -13.47 -9.57
CA TYR A 229 -17.21 -13.65 -9.07
C TYR A 229 -18.22 -13.87 -10.19
N GLU A 230 -19.11 -14.84 -9.99
CA GLU A 230 -20.21 -15.15 -10.89
C GLU A 230 -21.54 -14.93 -10.17
N PHE A 231 -22.41 -14.13 -10.79
CA PHE A 231 -23.76 -13.93 -10.28
C PHE A 231 -24.57 -15.23 -10.39
N GLN A 232 -24.92 -15.81 -9.24
CA GLN A 232 -25.71 -17.04 -9.18
C GLN A 232 -27.22 -16.76 -9.24
N ASP A 233 -27.68 -15.61 -8.73
CA ASP A 233 -29.10 -15.23 -8.72
C ASP A 233 -29.46 -14.37 -9.93
N ILE A 234 -30.27 -14.96 -10.83
CA ILE A 234 -30.81 -14.30 -12.03
C ILE A 234 -31.75 -13.15 -11.66
N LYS A 235 -32.52 -13.28 -10.57
CA LYS A 235 -33.45 -12.23 -10.14
C LYS A 235 -32.68 -10.99 -9.70
N PHE A 236 -31.67 -11.18 -8.85
CA PHE A 236 -30.77 -10.10 -8.45
C PHE A 236 -30.14 -9.40 -9.66
N LEU A 237 -29.64 -10.16 -10.65
CA LEU A 237 -29.03 -9.58 -11.84
C LEU A 237 -30.03 -8.77 -12.68
N ASN A 238 -31.27 -9.24 -12.82
CA ASN A 238 -32.32 -8.48 -13.52
C ASN A 238 -32.68 -7.18 -12.80
N ASP A 239 -32.82 -7.22 -11.47
CA ASP A 239 -33.07 -6.03 -10.66
C ASP A 239 -31.90 -5.03 -10.79
N LEU A 240 -30.67 -5.52 -10.77
CA LEU A 240 -29.47 -4.72 -10.98
C LEU A 240 -29.47 -4.05 -12.36
N ILE A 241 -29.83 -4.76 -13.43
CA ILE A 241 -29.93 -4.19 -14.79
C ILE A 241 -30.97 -3.07 -14.84
N ILE A 242 -32.12 -3.22 -14.17
CA ILE A 242 -33.15 -2.19 -14.11
C ILE A 242 -32.61 -0.94 -13.41
N ILE A 243 -31.85 -1.11 -12.31
CA ILE A 243 -31.23 -0.01 -11.59
C ILE A 243 -30.18 0.68 -12.49
N LEU A 244 -29.27 -0.08 -13.10
CA LEU A 244 -28.23 0.46 -13.99
C LEU A 244 -28.83 1.26 -15.16
N ARG A 245 -29.95 0.81 -15.74
CA ARG A 245 -30.69 1.56 -16.78
C ARG A 245 -31.16 2.93 -16.30
N LYS A 246 -31.59 3.04 -15.04
CA LYS A 246 -31.98 4.33 -14.45
C LYS A 246 -30.76 5.22 -14.28
N LEU A 247 -29.66 4.68 -13.75
CA LEU A 247 -28.42 5.41 -13.51
C LEU A 247 -27.75 5.92 -14.80
N LEU A 248 -27.85 5.20 -15.92
CA LEU A 248 -27.37 5.69 -17.23
C LEU A 248 -28.00 7.03 -17.64
N ASN A 249 -29.23 7.29 -17.19
CA ASN A 249 -29.98 8.51 -17.46
C ASN A 249 -29.96 9.49 -16.27
N SER A 250 -29.16 9.22 -15.23
CA SER A 250 -29.02 10.13 -14.10
C SER A 250 -28.33 11.43 -14.52
N GLU A 251 -28.72 12.52 -13.87
CA GLU A 251 -28.02 13.81 -13.96
C GLU A 251 -26.73 13.81 -13.13
N ASP A 252 -26.63 12.91 -12.14
CA ASP A 252 -25.44 12.75 -11.33
C ASP A 252 -24.32 12.05 -12.12
N PHE A 253 -23.16 12.70 -12.19
CA PHE A 253 -22.03 12.19 -12.96
C PHE A 253 -21.48 10.89 -12.39
N ASN A 254 -21.44 10.72 -11.06
CA ASN A 254 -20.92 9.52 -10.41
C ASN A 254 -21.78 8.30 -10.75
N GLU A 255 -23.11 8.45 -10.61
CA GLU A 255 -24.09 7.42 -10.92
C GLU A 255 -24.00 6.99 -12.38
N LYS A 256 -24.01 7.97 -13.28
CA LYS A 256 -23.90 7.74 -14.72
C LYS A 256 -22.58 7.04 -15.05
N TYR A 257 -21.47 7.52 -14.48
CA TYR A 257 -20.14 6.96 -14.71
C TYR A 257 -20.01 5.51 -14.25
N PHE A 258 -20.50 5.21 -13.05
CA PHE A 258 -20.54 3.84 -12.55
C PHE A 258 -21.35 2.93 -13.48
N ALA A 259 -22.54 3.36 -13.90
CA ALA A 259 -23.40 2.56 -14.76
C ALA A 259 -22.77 2.25 -16.12
N PHE A 260 -22.20 3.26 -16.78
CA PHE A 260 -21.46 3.06 -18.04
C PHE A 260 -20.31 2.07 -17.87
N PHE A 261 -19.48 2.27 -16.84
CA PHE A 261 -18.33 1.40 -16.58
C PHE A 261 -18.74 -0.04 -16.33
N PHE A 262 -19.69 -0.24 -15.40
CA PHE A 262 -20.13 -1.55 -14.97
C PHE A 262 -20.72 -2.36 -16.13
N ILE A 263 -21.58 -1.73 -16.94
CA ILE A 263 -22.21 -2.40 -18.10
C ILE A 263 -21.15 -2.72 -19.16
N LYS A 264 -20.30 -1.78 -19.55
CA LYS A 264 -19.28 -1.99 -20.59
C LYS A 264 -18.29 -3.08 -20.19
N LYS A 265 -17.77 -3.03 -18.97
CA LYS A 265 -16.81 -4.03 -18.49
C LYS A 265 -17.39 -5.44 -18.46
N ASN A 266 -18.66 -5.57 -18.06
CA ASN A 266 -19.33 -6.85 -17.88
C ASN A 266 -20.28 -7.21 -19.04
N PHE A 267 -20.12 -6.57 -20.19
CA PHE A 267 -21.10 -6.61 -21.28
C PHE A 267 -21.44 -8.05 -21.72
N GLU A 268 -20.41 -8.86 -22.00
CA GLU A 268 -20.60 -10.26 -22.42
C GLU A 268 -21.25 -11.11 -21.33
N LYS A 269 -20.90 -10.89 -20.06
CA LYS A 269 -21.52 -11.60 -18.93
C LYS A 269 -23.00 -11.24 -18.86
N ILE A 270 -23.34 -9.95 -18.92
CA ILE A 270 -24.73 -9.50 -18.80
C ILE A 270 -25.56 -9.89 -20.04
N LYS A 271 -24.98 -9.83 -21.24
CA LYS A 271 -25.64 -10.20 -22.51
C LYS A 271 -26.12 -11.65 -22.52
N LYS A 272 -25.38 -12.57 -21.89
CA LYS A 272 -25.81 -13.97 -21.74
C LYS A 272 -27.13 -14.10 -20.97
N PHE A 273 -27.37 -13.25 -19.98
CA PHE A 273 -28.58 -13.28 -19.15
C PHE A 273 -29.72 -12.42 -19.72
N ASN A 274 -29.37 -11.29 -20.34
CA ASN A 274 -30.34 -10.39 -20.94
C ASN A 274 -29.85 -9.91 -22.32
N PRO A 275 -30.19 -10.63 -23.39
CA PRO A 275 -29.79 -10.27 -24.76
C PRO A 275 -30.24 -8.87 -25.19
N LYS A 276 -31.28 -8.32 -24.57
CA LYS A 276 -31.76 -6.95 -24.83
C LYS A 276 -30.85 -5.87 -24.23
N ILE A 277 -29.71 -6.22 -23.63
CA ILE A 277 -28.72 -5.25 -23.13
C ILE A 277 -28.14 -4.37 -24.26
N GLU A 278 -28.06 -4.88 -25.49
CA GLU A 278 -27.60 -4.10 -26.66
C GLU A 278 -28.44 -2.84 -26.89
N LEU A 279 -29.73 -2.88 -26.53
CA LEU A 279 -30.64 -1.73 -26.65
C LEU A 279 -30.47 -0.70 -25.52
N ILE A 280 -29.72 -1.04 -24.46
CA ILE A 280 -29.53 -0.18 -23.27
C ILE A 280 -28.44 0.86 -23.49
N LEU A 281 -27.44 0.55 -24.33
CA LEU A 281 -26.31 1.44 -24.61
C LEU A 281 -26.28 1.81 -26.11
N PRO A 282 -27.16 2.73 -26.56
CA PRO A 282 -27.06 3.29 -27.90
C PRO A 282 -25.68 3.89 -28.14
N GLN A 283 -25.15 3.70 -29.35
CA GLN A 283 -23.81 4.19 -29.71
C GLN A 283 -23.67 5.71 -29.52
N ASP A 284 -24.72 6.47 -29.84
CA ASP A 284 -24.71 7.93 -29.70
C ASP A 284 -24.60 8.37 -28.23
N LEU A 285 -25.29 7.67 -27.33
CA LEU A 285 -25.23 7.94 -25.90
C LEU A 285 -23.84 7.62 -25.34
N LEU A 286 -23.23 6.53 -25.82
CA LEU A 286 -21.86 6.16 -25.46
C LEU A 286 -20.85 7.20 -25.95
N LEU A 287 -20.96 7.67 -27.20
CA LEU A 287 -20.09 8.69 -27.78
C LEU A 287 -20.19 10.01 -27.01
N ASP A 288 -21.41 10.47 -26.68
CA ASP A 288 -21.62 11.65 -25.83
C ASP A 288 -20.95 11.48 -24.46
N PHE A 289 -21.12 10.31 -23.84
CA PHE A 289 -20.51 10.03 -22.54
C PHE A 289 -18.98 9.94 -22.61
N GLN A 290 -18.41 9.30 -23.64
CA GLN A 290 -16.96 9.24 -23.86
C GLN A 290 -16.36 10.65 -23.97
N ASN A 291 -17.00 11.55 -24.72
CA ASN A 291 -16.58 12.93 -24.84
C ASN A 291 -16.63 13.66 -23.49
N LYS A 292 -17.69 13.45 -22.70
CA LYS A 292 -17.81 14.01 -21.34
C LYS A 292 -16.71 13.50 -20.40
N VAL A 293 -16.39 12.21 -20.44
CA VAL A 293 -15.31 11.61 -19.63
C VAL A 293 -13.95 12.15 -20.05
N LEU A 294 -13.70 12.27 -21.36
CA LEU A 294 -12.47 12.85 -21.88
C LEU A 294 -12.33 14.30 -21.43
N GLN A 295 -13.35 15.12 -21.64
CA GLN A 295 -13.35 16.53 -21.23
C GLN A 295 -13.10 16.65 -19.73
N TYR A 296 -13.84 15.90 -18.91
CA TYR A 296 -13.65 15.88 -17.45
C TYR A 296 -12.20 15.55 -17.08
N PHE A 297 -11.58 14.55 -17.74
CA PHE A 297 -10.19 14.20 -17.47
C PHE A 297 -9.20 15.33 -17.80
N LEU A 298 -9.41 16.04 -18.92
CA LEU A 298 -8.59 17.20 -19.28
C LEU A 298 -8.83 18.36 -18.29
N ASP A 299 -10.07 18.62 -17.91
CA ASP A 299 -10.40 19.63 -16.89
C ASP A 299 -9.74 19.30 -15.55
N GLN A 300 -9.66 18.01 -15.17
CA GLN A 300 -8.97 17.60 -13.95
C GLN A 300 -7.45 17.87 -14.00
N ILE A 301 -6.84 17.79 -15.19
CA ILE A 301 -5.44 18.19 -15.40
C ILE A 301 -5.29 19.71 -15.21
N GLU A 302 -6.15 20.50 -15.85
CA GLU A 302 -6.12 21.96 -15.75
C GLU A 302 -6.38 22.45 -14.31
N ASN A 303 -7.20 21.73 -13.55
CA ASN A 303 -7.51 22.01 -12.14
C ASN A 303 -6.51 21.38 -11.14
N PHE A 304 -5.33 20.98 -11.59
CA PHE A 304 -4.26 20.43 -10.74
C PHE A 304 -4.72 19.28 -9.82
N SER A 305 -5.51 18.34 -10.35
CA SER A 305 -6.00 17.18 -9.58
C SER A 305 -4.90 16.18 -9.26
N SER A 306 -5.11 15.35 -8.22
CA SER A 306 -4.14 14.34 -7.81
C SER A 306 -3.80 13.34 -8.93
N LEU A 307 -2.52 12.98 -9.05
CA LEU A 307 -2.07 11.99 -10.04
C LEU A 307 -2.73 10.62 -9.84
N GLU A 308 -3.11 10.27 -8.60
CA GLU A 308 -3.83 9.04 -8.31
C GLU A 308 -5.21 9.02 -8.99
N LYS A 309 -5.99 10.11 -8.86
CA LYS A 309 -7.30 10.26 -9.49
C LYS A 309 -7.19 10.10 -11.00
N LEU A 310 -6.25 10.81 -11.63
CA LEU A 310 -6.02 10.74 -13.06
C LEU A 310 -5.56 9.34 -13.49
N ARG A 311 -4.71 8.67 -12.71
CA ARG A 311 -4.27 7.30 -12.99
C ARG A 311 -5.45 6.32 -13.02
N LEU A 312 -6.38 6.45 -12.08
CA LEU A 312 -7.58 5.60 -12.02
C LEU A 312 -8.50 5.85 -13.23
N ILE A 313 -8.82 7.11 -13.54
CA ILE A 313 -9.64 7.45 -14.72
C ILE A 313 -8.99 6.90 -16.00
N LYS A 314 -7.67 7.11 -16.16
CA LYS A 314 -6.92 6.62 -17.32
C LYS A 314 -6.97 5.10 -17.48
N LYS A 315 -6.95 4.32 -16.40
CA LYS A 315 -7.12 2.86 -16.49
C LYS A 315 -8.50 2.52 -17.06
N GLN A 316 -9.52 3.21 -16.59
CA GLN A 316 -10.92 2.97 -16.96
C GLN A 316 -11.28 3.51 -18.36
N MET A 317 -10.54 4.48 -18.90
CA MET A 317 -10.67 4.94 -20.29
C MET A 317 -10.55 3.81 -21.32
N GLN A 318 -9.83 2.74 -21.01
CA GLN A 318 -9.73 1.56 -21.88
C GLN A 318 -11.07 0.80 -21.96
N VAL A 319 -11.82 0.73 -20.85
CA VAL A 319 -13.16 0.12 -20.79
C VAL A 319 -14.15 0.91 -21.63
N PHE A 320 -13.98 2.24 -21.67
CA PHE A 320 -14.77 3.11 -22.52
C PHE A 320 -14.26 3.18 -23.96
N GLU A 321 -13.20 2.48 -24.34
CA GLU A 321 -12.62 2.54 -25.70
C GLU A 321 -12.18 3.96 -26.13
N ILE A 322 -11.83 4.84 -25.18
CA ILE A 322 -11.35 6.20 -25.49
C ILE A 322 -9.90 6.11 -26.00
N PRO A 323 -9.59 6.60 -27.22
CA PRO A 323 -8.24 6.54 -27.79
C PRO A 323 -7.19 7.25 -26.92
N LYS A 324 -6.05 6.60 -26.71
CA LYS A 324 -4.96 7.11 -25.85
C LYS A 324 -4.36 8.41 -26.41
N GLU A 325 -4.39 8.55 -27.72
CA GLU A 325 -3.85 9.65 -28.51
C GLU A 325 -4.47 10.99 -28.09
N LEU A 326 -5.73 10.97 -27.62
CA LEU A 326 -6.48 12.18 -27.26
C LEU A 326 -6.02 12.84 -25.96
N TYR A 327 -5.40 12.09 -25.02
CA TYR A 327 -5.09 12.60 -23.69
C TYR A 327 -3.67 12.28 -23.19
N LYS A 328 -2.96 11.34 -23.83
CA LYS A 328 -1.67 10.82 -23.32
C LYS A 328 -0.59 11.91 -23.24
N SER A 329 -0.49 12.78 -24.24
CA SER A 329 0.52 13.85 -24.28
C SER A 329 0.34 14.83 -23.12
N GLN A 330 -0.90 15.31 -22.92
CA GLN A 330 -1.25 16.21 -21.82
C GLN A 330 -1.02 15.57 -20.46
N TYR A 331 -1.44 14.31 -20.27
CA TYR A 331 -1.21 13.58 -19.02
C TYR A 331 0.29 13.40 -18.71
N LEU A 332 1.12 13.10 -19.70
CA LEU A 332 2.57 12.95 -19.51
C LEU A 332 3.24 14.28 -19.18
N ARG A 333 2.86 15.35 -19.89
CA ARG A 333 3.32 16.72 -19.59
C ARG A 333 2.94 17.11 -18.16
N TYR A 334 1.68 16.94 -17.78
CA TYR A 334 1.20 17.24 -16.44
C TYR A 334 1.93 16.41 -15.36
N LYS A 335 2.18 15.12 -15.61
CA LYS A 335 2.96 14.29 -14.68
C LYS A 335 4.38 14.81 -14.47
N GLN A 336 5.03 15.29 -15.53
CA GLN A 336 6.37 15.90 -15.43
C GLN A 336 6.30 17.21 -14.64
N GLU A 337 5.32 18.05 -14.97
CA GLU A 337 5.09 19.33 -14.29
C GLU A 337 4.85 19.14 -12.78
N ILE A 338 3.96 18.22 -12.38
CA ILE A 338 3.73 17.90 -10.96
C ILE A 338 5.00 17.38 -10.29
N LYS A 339 5.77 16.51 -10.96
CA LYS A 339 7.05 16.01 -10.39
C LYS A 339 8.04 17.15 -10.16
N GLU A 340 8.13 18.12 -11.07
CA GLU A 340 8.98 19.29 -10.91
C GLU A 340 8.50 20.21 -9.79
N LEU A 341 7.18 20.41 -9.66
CA LEU A 341 6.58 21.19 -8.58
C LEU A 341 6.81 20.53 -7.22
N GLU A 342 6.63 19.21 -7.12
CA GLU A 342 6.97 18.44 -5.92
C GLU A 342 8.42 18.66 -5.52
N ARG A 343 9.37 18.51 -6.45
CA ARG A 343 10.79 18.74 -6.18
C ARG A 343 11.03 20.14 -5.62
N LYS A 344 10.43 21.17 -6.24
CA LYS A 344 10.54 22.56 -5.78
C LYS A 344 10.00 22.77 -4.36
N VAL A 345 8.85 22.17 -4.02
CA VAL A 345 8.31 22.20 -2.65
C VAL A 345 9.27 21.56 -1.65
N TYR A 346 9.88 20.42 -2.01
CA TYR A 346 10.90 19.78 -1.16
C TYR A 346 12.15 20.63 -1.01
N LEU A 347 12.63 21.29 -2.07
CA LEU A 347 13.77 22.20 -1.99
C LEU A 347 13.48 23.38 -1.05
N LYS A 348 12.27 23.96 -1.11
CA LYS A 348 11.82 25.01 -0.18
C LYS A 348 11.79 24.53 1.27
N LYS A 349 11.24 23.33 1.50
CA LYS A 349 11.29 22.65 2.79
C LYS A 349 12.74 22.50 3.26
N PHE A 350 13.66 22.06 2.40
CA PHE A 350 15.05 21.85 2.76
C PHE A 350 15.79 23.15 3.06
N ALA A 351 15.56 24.21 2.30
CA ALA A 351 16.13 25.54 2.58
C ALA A 351 15.68 26.05 3.96
N TYR A 352 14.40 25.92 4.28
CA TYR A 352 13.89 26.27 5.61
C TYR A 352 14.53 25.42 6.72
N LEU A 353 14.62 24.10 6.53
CA LEU A 353 15.25 23.22 7.53
C LEU A 353 16.74 23.51 7.70
N LYS A 354 17.46 23.80 6.61
CA LYS A 354 18.88 24.18 6.63
C LYS A 354 19.10 25.49 7.39
N LEU A 355 18.26 26.50 7.13
CA LEU A 355 18.27 27.75 7.90
C LEU A 355 18.03 27.51 9.40
N LEU A 356 17.10 26.63 9.76
CA LEU A 356 16.88 26.25 11.17
C LEU A 356 18.10 25.54 11.76
N MET A 357 18.76 24.67 11.01
CA MET A 357 19.98 24.00 11.45
C MET A 357 21.08 25.00 11.79
N GLU A 358 21.31 25.97 10.90
CA GLU A 358 22.33 27.00 11.06
C GLU A 358 22.01 27.93 12.25
N LYS A 359 20.78 28.46 12.30
CA LYS A 359 20.33 29.38 13.36
C LYS A 359 20.38 28.77 14.76
N HIS A 360 20.11 27.47 14.87
CA HIS A 360 20.08 26.77 16.15
C HIS A 360 21.31 25.89 16.39
N SER A 361 22.38 26.06 15.59
CA SER A 361 23.65 25.35 15.73
C SER A 361 23.49 23.82 15.84
N VAL A 362 22.61 23.26 15.01
CA VAL A 362 22.46 21.80 14.88
C VAL A 362 23.74 21.24 14.27
N LYS A 363 24.40 20.30 14.96
CA LYS A 363 25.67 19.75 14.51
C LYS A 363 25.43 18.66 13.46
N LYS A 364 26.32 18.56 12.48
CA LYS A 364 26.40 17.39 11.61
C LYS A 364 27.06 16.24 12.36
N THR A 365 26.36 15.11 12.53
CA THR A 365 26.81 14.02 13.41
C THR A 365 26.81 12.66 12.72
N LYS A 366 27.70 11.76 13.16
CA LYS A 366 27.64 10.36 12.76
C LYS A 366 26.50 9.65 13.49
N VAL A 367 25.86 8.67 12.83
CA VAL A 367 24.74 7.91 13.41
C VAL A 367 24.81 6.43 13.03
N ASP A 368 24.33 5.56 13.92
CA ASP A 368 24.26 4.11 13.68
C ASP A 368 22.94 3.77 12.96
N PHE A 369 23.02 3.37 11.69
CA PHE A 369 21.88 2.94 10.88
C PHE A 369 21.78 1.42 10.84
N ARG A 370 20.76 0.87 11.50
CA ARG A 370 20.47 -0.57 11.45
C ARG A 370 19.22 -0.85 10.63
N LYS A 371 19.36 -1.66 9.58
CA LYS A 371 18.21 -2.04 8.74
C LYS A 371 17.31 -3.02 9.48
N GLN A 372 16.03 -2.68 9.57
CA GLN A 372 14.95 -3.53 10.06
C GLN A 372 13.86 -3.61 8.98
N ARG A 373 13.92 -4.65 8.14
CA ARG A 373 13.03 -4.84 6.97
C ARG A 373 13.09 -3.63 6.02
N ASN A 374 11.99 -2.87 5.90
CA ASN A 374 11.84 -1.70 5.01
C ASN A 374 12.07 -0.37 5.74
N THR A 375 12.60 -0.43 6.96
CA THR A 375 12.86 0.72 7.83
C THR A 375 14.27 0.65 8.37
N TYR A 376 14.84 1.80 8.72
CA TYR A 376 16.08 1.92 9.46
C TYR A 376 15.78 2.34 10.89
N VAL A 377 16.42 1.69 11.85
CA VAL A 377 16.48 2.11 13.25
C VAL A 377 17.75 2.91 13.44
N ILE A 378 17.61 4.11 13.99
CA ILE A 378 18.69 5.10 14.06
C ILE A 378 18.83 5.61 15.48
N THR A 379 20.07 5.52 15.96
CA THR A 379 20.48 6.12 17.24
C THR A 379 21.08 7.50 16.95
N HIS A 380 20.41 8.55 17.42
CA HIS A 380 20.87 9.93 17.25
C HIS A 380 21.94 10.32 18.26
N ASP A 381 22.76 11.31 17.91
CA ASP A 381 23.68 11.94 18.84
C ASP A 381 22.92 12.61 20.00
N LYS A 382 23.40 12.38 21.23
CA LYS A 382 22.72 12.83 22.45
C LYS A 382 22.70 14.35 22.60
N GLU A 383 23.74 15.05 22.16
CA GLU A 383 23.81 16.51 22.26
C GLU A 383 22.83 17.16 21.29
N ASN A 384 22.82 16.71 20.03
CA ASN A 384 21.83 17.14 19.05
C ASN A 384 20.40 16.84 19.52
N PHE A 385 20.18 15.70 20.16
CA PHE A 385 18.86 15.35 20.67
C PHE A 385 18.39 16.23 21.83
N GLN A 386 19.25 17.03 22.47
CA GLN A 386 18.80 18.06 23.41
C GLN A 386 18.28 19.32 22.70
N ASN A 387 18.63 19.52 21.42
CA ASN A 387 18.22 20.67 20.64
C ASN A 387 16.76 20.52 20.15
N PRO A 388 15.82 21.41 20.53
CA PRO A 388 14.45 21.35 20.05
C PRO A 388 14.33 21.49 18.53
N ALA A 389 15.20 22.29 17.90
CA ALA A 389 15.22 22.45 16.45
C ALA A 389 15.61 21.13 15.76
N TYR A 390 16.57 20.39 16.31
CA TYR A 390 16.92 19.06 15.79
C TYR A 390 15.74 18.10 15.84
N LYS A 391 15.01 18.04 16.97
CA LYS A 391 13.81 17.20 17.12
C LYS A 391 12.74 17.56 16.09
N TYR A 392 12.54 18.85 15.85
CA TYR A 392 11.64 19.34 14.81
C TYR A 392 12.11 18.89 13.42
N ILE A 393 13.39 19.06 13.09
CA ILE A 393 13.93 18.69 11.77
C ILE A 393 13.76 17.19 11.51
N ILE A 394 14.18 16.32 12.44
CA ILE A 394 14.08 14.86 12.25
C ILE A 394 12.62 14.41 12.09
N SER A 395 11.67 15.00 12.82
CA SER A 395 10.25 14.65 12.65
C SER A 395 9.71 15.07 11.29
N HIS A 396 10.19 16.20 10.75
CA HIS A 396 9.73 16.73 9.45
C HIS A 396 10.38 16.05 8.24
N ILE A 397 11.48 15.31 8.42
CA ILE A 397 12.11 14.49 7.36
C ILE A 397 11.70 13.01 7.44
N GLY A 398 10.74 12.66 8.30
CA GLY A 398 10.09 11.34 8.31
C GLY A 398 10.54 10.37 9.41
N PHE A 399 11.33 10.82 10.40
CA PHE A 399 11.68 10.00 11.55
C PHE A 399 10.49 9.87 12.52
N GLN A 400 10.30 8.67 13.06
CA GLN A 400 9.27 8.33 14.03
C GLN A 400 9.88 7.80 15.32
N GLY A 401 9.36 8.22 16.47
CA GLY A 401 9.87 7.80 17.79
C GLY A 401 10.89 8.77 18.40
N VAL A 402 11.19 8.58 19.69
CA VAL A 402 11.96 9.55 20.49
C VAL A 402 13.41 9.11 20.75
N ASN A 403 13.70 7.82 20.93
CA ASN A 403 15.07 7.36 21.25
C ASN A 403 15.64 6.46 20.14
N ASP A 404 14.98 5.35 19.83
CA ASP A 404 15.25 4.51 18.66
C ASP A 404 14.34 4.96 17.52
N SER A 405 14.75 6.05 16.89
CA SER A 405 13.99 6.63 15.80
C SER A 405 13.95 5.65 14.61
N LYS A 406 12.79 5.58 13.94
CA LYS A 406 12.59 4.75 12.76
C LYS A 406 12.28 5.63 11.57
N ILE A 407 12.85 5.31 10.42
CA ILE A 407 12.56 5.97 9.16
C ILE A 407 12.46 4.93 8.04
N LYS A 408 11.57 5.14 7.07
CA LYS A 408 11.46 4.28 5.89
C LYS A 408 12.56 4.63 4.88
N SER A 409 13.05 3.64 4.14
CA SER A 409 14.05 3.88 3.08
C SER A 409 13.60 4.90 2.04
N SER A 410 12.29 4.95 1.74
CA SER A 410 11.69 5.93 0.84
C SER A 410 11.78 7.37 1.36
N GLU A 411 11.59 7.58 2.66
CA GLU A 411 11.71 8.90 3.29
C GLU A 411 13.15 9.38 3.28
N ILE A 412 14.11 8.47 3.50
CA ILE A 412 15.54 8.81 3.36
C ILE A 412 15.84 9.23 1.91
N GLY A 413 15.34 8.48 0.92
CA GLY A 413 15.57 8.78 -0.49
C GLY A 413 14.97 10.11 -0.95
N ILE A 414 13.75 10.44 -0.51
CA ILE A 414 13.11 11.72 -0.85
C ILE A 414 13.80 12.89 -0.12
N ASN A 415 14.13 12.73 1.17
CA ASN A 415 14.78 13.76 1.99
C ASN A 415 16.32 13.71 1.92
N TYR A 416 16.88 13.08 0.89
CA TYR A 416 18.29 12.76 0.81
C TYR A 416 19.22 13.97 0.91
N LEU A 417 18.86 15.08 0.24
CA LEU A 417 19.65 16.31 0.24
C LEU A 417 19.80 16.93 1.64
N ILE A 418 18.73 17.00 2.43
CA ILE A 418 18.79 17.54 3.80
C ILE A 418 19.42 16.52 4.78
N ILE A 419 19.24 15.22 4.54
CA ILE A 419 19.87 14.15 5.33
C ILE A 419 21.40 14.19 5.20
N LYS A 420 21.93 14.49 4.00
CA LYS A 420 23.36 14.74 3.77
C LYS A 420 23.91 15.92 4.58
N GLU A 421 23.08 16.89 4.94
CA GLU A 421 23.49 18.03 5.78
C GLU A 421 23.49 17.66 7.27
N LEU A 422 22.61 16.74 7.68
CA LEU A 422 22.48 16.31 9.09
C LEU A 422 23.50 15.27 9.52
N PHE A 423 23.92 14.39 8.62
CA PHE A 423 24.78 13.26 8.98
C PHE A 423 26.06 13.20 8.17
N THR A 424 27.12 12.68 8.79
CA THR A 424 28.42 12.48 8.14
C THR A 424 28.50 11.18 7.33
N ASP A 425 27.55 10.27 7.53
CA ASP A 425 27.52 8.96 6.88
C ASP A 425 27.18 9.07 5.39
N ASP A 426 27.80 8.21 4.57
CA ASP A 426 27.53 8.14 3.14
C ASP A 426 26.37 7.20 2.84
N PHE A 427 25.23 7.80 2.49
CA PHE A 427 24.00 7.09 2.20
C PHE A 427 23.92 6.50 0.79
N THR A 428 24.87 6.80 -0.10
CA THR A 428 24.87 6.22 -1.46
C THR A 428 25.03 4.70 -1.46
N ASN A 429 25.67 4.15 -0.42
CA ASN A 429 25.95 2.72 -0.29
C ASN A 429 24.74 1.88 0.15
N PHE A 430 23.57 2.50 0.40
CA PHE A 430 22.34 1.79 0.74
C PHE A 430 21.46 1.62 -0.51
N PRO A 431 21.35 0.41 -1.11
CA PRO A 431 20.73 0.23 -2.43
C PRO A 431 19.28 0.70 -2.53
N ASP A 432 18.50 0.50 -1.46
CA ASP A 432 17.10 0.92 -1.39
C ASP A 432 16.96 2.45 -1.23
N VAL A 433 17.82 3.09 -0.43
CA VAL A 433 17.84 4.56 -0.33
C VAL A 433 18.23 5.17 -1.67
N PHE A 434 19.27 4.63 -2.31
CA PHE A 434 19.73 5.07 -3.62
C PHE A 434 18.63 4.93 -4.68
N TYR A 435 17.92 3.79 -4.70
CA TYR A 435 16.77 3.59 -5.60
C TYR A 435 15.72 4.69 -5.47
N TYR A 436 15.25 4.98 -4.24
CA TYR A 436 14.23 6.01 -4.03
C TYR A 436 14.73 7.42 -4.32
N ASN A 437 15.99 7.70 -3.98
CA ASN A 437 16.64 8.96 -4.31
C ASN A 437 16.70 9.18 -5.82
N THR A 438 17.20 8.22 -6.59
CA THR A 438 17.26 8.29 -8.05
C THR A 438 15.88 8.38 -8.69
N GLN A 439 14.87 7.68 -8.15
CA GLN A 439 13.50 7.81 -8.65
C GLN A 439 12.94 9.22 -8.46
N PHE A 440 13.18 9.83 -7.30
CA PHE A 440 12.63 11.13 -6.96
C PHE A 440 13.45 12.27 -7.59
N TRP A 441 14.76 12.33 -7.34
CA TRP A 441 15.68 13.39 -7.76
C TRP A 441 16.33 13.17 -9.13
N GLY A 442 16.48 11.92 -9.57
CA GLY A 442 17.16 11.56 -10.83
C GLY A 442 18.64 11.23 -10.62
N ASP A 443 19.39 11.14 -11.72
CA ASP A 443 20.82 10.77 -11.70
C ASP A 443 21.74 11.94 -11.27
N HIS A 444 21.20 13.16 -11.12
CA HIS A 444 21.94 14.36 -10.73
C HIS A 444 21.80 14.63 -9.22
N ASN A 445 22.68 14.03 -8.42
CA ASN A 445 22.70 14.14 -6.96
C ASN A 445 23.72 15.16 -6.40
N GLU A 446 24.11 16.14 -7.22
CA GLU A 446 25.06 17.21 -6.87
C GLU A 446 24.36 18.52 -6.47
N TYR A 447 23.04 18.51 -6.30
CA TYR A 447 22.30 19.70 -5.95
C TYR A 447 22.60 20.14 -4.50
N GLU A 448 23.14 21.33 -4.33
CA GLU A 448 23.31 21.97 -3.02
C GLU A 448 22.07 22.79 -2.66
N ILE A 449 21.56 22.62 -1.44
CA ILE A 449 20.41 23.37 -0.93
C ILE A 449 20.83 24.83 -0.73
N ASN A 450 20.17 25.75 -1.45
CA ASN A 450 20.45 27.19 -1.41
C ASN A 450 19.33 27.95 -0.69
N GLU A 451 19.66 29.11 -0.11
CA GLU A 451 18.67 30.00 0.50
C GLU A 451 17.61 30.46 -0.51
N ILE A 452 17.99 30.59 -1.78
CA ILE A 452 17.10 31.00 -2.88
C ILE A 452 15.96 29.98 -3.08
N ASP A 453 16.17 28.72 -2.71
CA ASP A 453 15.14 27.69 -2.82
C ASP A 453 14.02 27.88 -1.78
N GLY A 454 14.29 28.65 -0.73
CA GLY A 454 13.33 29.02 0.30
C GLY A 454 12.32 30.08 -0.15
N TYR A 455 12.55 30.76 -1.28
CA TYR A 455 11.60 31.72 -1.83
C TYR A 455 10.32 31.02 -2.28
N SER A 456 9.21 31.76 -2.24
CA SER A 456 7.93 31.24 -2.74
C SER A 456 8.05 30.87 -4.22
N LEU A 457 7.51 29.72 -4.62
CA LEU A 457 7.44 29.34 -6.04
C LEU A 457 6.61 30.33 -6.87
N MET A 458 5.87 31.20 -6.18
CA MET A 458 5.04 32.27 -6.72
C MET A 458 5.77 33.62 -6.89
N SER A 459 7.02 33.77 -6.42
CA SER A 459 7.68 35.08 -6.32
C SER A 459 8.40 35.53 -7.60
N LYS A 460 7.75 35.48 -8.76
CA LYS A 460 8.18 36.36 -9.85
C LYS A 460 7.61 37.76 -9.57
N VAL A 461 8.49 38.75 -9.47
CA VAL A 461 8.08 40.16 -9.60
C VAL A 461 7.65 40.36 -11.05
N ILE A 462 6.37 40.13 -11.33
CA ILE A 462 5.76 40.54 -12.58
C ILE A 462 5.22 41.94 -12.32
N ASN A 463 5.84 42.96 -12.93
CA ASN A 463 5.23 44.28 -13.01
C ASN A 463 3.99 44.16 -13.89
N TYR A 464 2.83 44.05 -13.26
CA TYR A 464 1.55 44.19 -13.95
C TYR A 464 1.35 45.68 -14.25
N ASN A 465 1.59 46.08 -15.50
CA ASN A 465 0.80 47.18 -16.05
C ASN A 465 -0.64 46.66 -16.14
N TYR A 466 -1.54 47.25 -15.36
CA TYR A 466 -2.97 47.00 -15.45
C TYR A 466 -3.50 47.58 -16.77
N ASP A 467 -3.31 46.85 -17.87
CA ASP A 467 -4.20 46.92 -19.03
C ASP A 467 -5.17 45.73 -18.92
N MET A 468 -5.91 45.67 -17.82
CA MET A 468 -7.17 44.94 -17.82
C MET A 468 -8.08 45.75 -18.73
N ASP A 469 -8.37 45.25 -19.93
CA ASP A 469 -9.48 45.77 -20.72
C ASP A 469 -10.75 45.66 -19.87
N GLN A 470 -11.10 46.76 -19.18
CA GLN A 470 -12.25 46.90 -18.27
C GLN A 470 -13.61 46.75 -18.98
N ILE A 471 -13.62 46.24 -20.21
CA ILE A 471 -14.78 46.28 -21.11
C ILE A 471 -15.69 45.05 -20.95
N SER A 472 -15.34 44.01 -20.19
CA SER A 472 -16.17 42.77 -20.18
C SER A 472 -16.39 42.06 -18.84
N LEU A 473 -16.00 42.63 -17.69
CA LEU A 473 -16.32 42.02 -16.39
C LEU A 473 -17.55 42.70 -15.77
N ASP A 474 -18.70 42.01 -15.90
CA ASP A 474 -19.94 42.30 -15.18
C ASP A 474 -19.68 42.20 -13.67
N THR A 475 -19.45 43.35 -13.03
CA THR A 475 -18.99 43.47 -11.64
C THR A 475 -19.93 42.84 -10.63
N ASP A 476 -21.21 42.65 -10.99
CA ASP A 476 -22.21 42.01 -10.14
C ASP A 476 -22.02 40.47 -10.06
N LYS A 477 -21.17 39.90 -10.91
CA LYS A 477 -20.87 38.45 -10.95
C LYS A 477 -19.52 38.07 -10.34
N VAL A 478 -18.75 39.04 -9.87
CA VAL A 478 -17.40 38.81 -9.34
C VAL A 478 -17.35 39.19 -7.87
N PHE A 479 -17.01 38.23 -7.00
CA PHE A 479 -16.80 38.46 -5.57
C PHE A 479 -15.31 38.35 -5.25
N LEU A 480 -14.70 39.45 -4.81
CA LEU A 480 -13.34 39.49 -4.29
C LEU A 480 -13.35 39.14 -2.80
N VAL A 481 -12.58 38.13 -2.40
CA VAL A 481 -12.40 37.72 -1.00
C VAL A 481 -10.93 37.87 -0.65
N GLU A 482 -10.62 38.59 0.43
CA GLU A 482 -9.28 38.55 1.01
C GLU A 482 -8.99 37.13 1.51
N TRP A 483 -7.88 36.55 1.07
CA TRP A 483 -7.50 35.16 1.35
C TRP A 483 -7.50 34.83 2.85
N ASP A 484 -7.10 35.79 3.67
CA ASP A 484 -7.04 35.70 5.13
C ASP A 484 -8.43 35.54 5.79
N LEU A 485 -9.51 35.87 5.06
CA LEU A 485 -10.91 35.71 5.47
C LEU A 485 -11.57 34.44 4.90
N ALA A 486 -10.89 33.72 4.01
CA ALA A 486 -11.41 32.50 3.38
C ALA A 486 -11.32 31.30 4.34
N ASN A 487 -12.31 31.14 5.22
CA ASN A 487 -12.38 30.03 6.19
C ASN A 487 -12.36 28.61 5.54
N LYS A 488 -12.56 28.48 4.22
CA LYS A 488 -12.46 27.22 3.46
C LYS A 488 -12.06 27.48 1.98
N PRO A 489 -10.81 27.22 1.56
CA PRO A 489 -10.42 27.36 0.16
C PRO A 489 -11.13 26.33 -0.73
N ARG A 490 -11.69 26.76 -1.87
CA ARG A 490 -12.35 25.88 -2.86
C ARG A 490 -11.39 25.58 -4.02
N GLN A 491 -11.19 24.30 -4.35
CA GLN A 491 -10.39 23.89 -5.51
C GLN A 491 -10.83 24.63 -6.79
N GLY A 492 -9.86 25.08 -7.59
CA GLY A 492 -10.10 25.83 -8.83
C GLY A 492 -10.27 27.35 -8.64
N SER A 493 -10.40 27.85 -7.40
CA SER A 493 -10.51 29.31 -7.20
C SER A 493 -9.17 29.99 -7.47
N ILE A 494 -9.23 31.22 -7.98
CA ILE A 494 -8.03 32.05 -8.20
C ILE A 494 -7.83 32.94 -6.97
N VAL A 495 -6.70 32.75 -6.29
CA VAL A 495 -6.22 33.65 -5.24
C VAL A 495 -5.35 34.72 -5.89
N ASN A 496 -5.72 35.98 -5.70
CA ASN A 496 -4.86 37.11 -6.02
C ASN A 496 -4.11 37.53 -4.75
N ALA A 497 -2.86 37.11 -4.62
CA ALA A 497 -2.01 37.50 -3.51
C ALA A 497 -0.75 38.20 -4.04
N TYR A 498 -0.53 39.45 -3.64
CA TYR A 498 0.71 40.22 -3.84
C TYR A 498 1.35 40.07 -5.24
N GLY A 499 0.55 40.23 -6.30
CA GLY A 499 1.06 40.16 -7.68
C GLY A 499 1.17 38.75 -8.27
N SER A 500 0.48 37.76 -7.71
CA SER A 500 0.37 36.41 -8.27
C SER A 500 -1.08 35.92 -8.31
N GLN A 501 -1.47 35.28 -9.40
CA GLN A 501 -2.73 34.53 -9.54
C GLN A 501 -2.44 33.06 -9.27
N ILE A 502 -3.10 32.49 -8.26
CA ILE A 502 -2.90 31.09 -7.86
C ILE A 502 -4.20 30.33 -7.98
N ILE A 503 -4.23 29.31 -8.81
CA ILE A 503 -5.34 28.35 -8.80
C ILE A 503 -5.17 27.47 -7.57
N ILE A 504 -6.18 27.42 -6.70
CA ILE A 504 -6.19 26.53 -5.55
C ILE A 504 -6.24 25.08 -6.06
N PRO A 505 -5.20 24.28 -5.83
CA PRO A 505 -5.17 22.90 -6.29
C PRO A 505 -5.99 22.00 -5.35
N ASP A 506 -6.16 20.73 -5.72
CA ASP A 506 -6.76 19.71 -4.84
C ASP A 506 -6.00 19.63 -3.50
N GLN A 507 -6.68 19.34 -2.38
CA GLN A 507 -6.05 19.23 -1.05
C GLN A 507 -4.94 18.16 -0.99
N ASN A 508 -5.01 17.15 -1.85
CA ASN A 508 -4.03 16.09 -1.98
C ASN A 508 -2.91 16.45 -2.98
N ASN A 509 -2.95 17.64 -3.57
CA ASN A 509 -1.88 18.14 -4.43
C ASN A 509 -0.74 18.74 -3.58
N PRO A 510 0.53 18.44 -3.91
CA PRO A 510 1.70 19.03 -3.26
C PRO A 510 1.68 20.57 -3.12
N LEU A 511 1.12 21.28 -4.10
CA LEU A 511 1.00 22.75 -4.09
C LEU A 511 -0.01 23.28 -3.06
N PHE A 512 -0.98 22.47 -2.61
CA PHE A 512 -1.94 22.89 -1.60
C PHE A 512 -1.26 23.26 -0.27
N HIS A 513 -0.15 22.59 0.03
CA HIS A 513 0.63 22.86 1.23
C HIS A 513 1.48 24.13 1.13
N ASP A 514 1.79 24.60 -0.08
CA ASP A 514 2.53 25.84 -0.34
C ASP A 514 1.62 27.09 -0.27
N LEU A 515 0.30 26.88 -0.29
CA LEU A 515 -0.75 27.89 -0.13
C LEU A 515 -1.18 28.12 1.32
N LYS A 516 -0.67 27.34 2.27
CA LYS A 516 -0.93 27.60 3.69
C LYS A 516 -0.21 28.92 4.07
N PRO A 517 -0.92 29.86 4.71
CA PRO A 517 -0.38 31.17 5.06
C PRO A 517 0.89 31.10 5.90
#